data_AF-A0A2V7UY72-F1
#
_entry.id   AF-A0A2V7UY72-F1
#
_cell.length_a   1.000
_cell.length_b   1.000
_cell.length_c   1.000
_cell.angle_alpha   90.00
_cell.angle_beta   90.00
_cell.angle_gamma   90.00
#
_symmetry.space_group_name_H-M   'P 1'
#
loop_
_entity.id
_entity.type
_entity.pdbx_description
1 polymer ?
#
loop_
_entity_poly.entity_id
_entity_poly.type
_entity_poly.pdbx_seq_one_letter_code
_entity_poly.pdbx_strand_id
1 'polypeptide(L)'
;MEFTPPNAPAVLLLFLFTTLLFFTGLVAAGVLAWRGKRRPARRIAEGLVVVALIYGGALLAHSFTSRDRILEPGQLKYFCEIDCHLAYSVAAVRTAKTLGSGETAATARGHFVIVSVKTWFDPRTVSPRRGNGTLSPNPRIIRVEDGTGRAYSVSPEGEKALAPEFGPEALLHRPLRPGESYTTDLVFDLPEGKESPRLLISEDIPEAPFIVSHENSLFHKKIWFRIPTPPGSDPLRQSGAEGTGPLRLASLVAF
;
A
#
# COMPACT_ATOMS: atom_id res chain seq x y z
N MET A 1 -7.87 14.59 -5.63
CA MET A 1 -6.93 15.13 -4.63
C MET A 1 -5.71 14.24 -4.66
N GLU A 2 -4.56 14.82 -4.97
CA GLU A 2 -3.26 14.14 -5.04
C GLU A 2 -2.69 14.08 -3.62
N PHE A 3 -2.21 12.91 -3.17
CA PHE A 3 -1.62 12.78 -1.84
C PHE A 3 -0.13 12.45 -1.95
N THR A 4 0.66 13.51 -2.13
CA THR A 4 2.11 13.47 -1.98
C THR A 4 2.47 14.21 -0.69
N PRO A 5 3.34 13.65 0.17
CA PRO A 5 3.97 14.45 1.20
C PRO A 5 4.91 15.45 0.51
N PRO A 6 4.68 16.77 0.58
CA PRO A 6 5.44 17.77 -0.18
C PRO A 6 6.93 17.82 0.20
N ASN A 7 7.32 17.15 1.29
CA ASN A 7 8.66 17.18 1.87
C ASN A 7 9.35 15.80 1.90
N ALA A 8 8.89 14.80 1.14
CA ALA A 8 9.49 13.46 1.14
C ALA A 8 11.04 13.45 0.96
N PRO A 9 11.62 14.18 -0.01
CA PRO A 9 13.08 14.23 -0.15
C PRO A 9 13.78 14.84 1.07
N ALA A 10 13.21 15.89 1.65
CA ALA A 10 13.79 16.56 2.82
C ALA A 10 13.77 15.64 4.06
N VAL A 11 12.69 14.89 4.24
CA VAL A 11 12.55 13.90 5.31
C VAL A 11 13.57 12.76 5.15
N LEU A 12 13.75 12.26 3.93
CA LEU A 12 14.74 11.21 3.67
C LEU A 12 16.17 11.71 3.92
N LEU A 13 16.50 12.93 3.48
CA LEU A 13 17.80 13.55 3.74
C LEU A 13 18.04 13.76 5.24
N LEU A 14 17.01 14.16 5.99
CA LEU A 14 17.08 14.27 7.45
C LEU A 14 17.38 12.91 8.10
N PHE A 15 16.71 11.85 7.67
CA PHE A 15 16.96 10.48 8.15
C PHE A 15 18.39 10.00 7.84
N LEU A 16 18.86 10.19 6.60
CA LEU A 16 20.21 9.81 6.18
C LEU A 16 21.29 10.61 6.92
N PHE A 17 21.10 11.92 7.08
CA PHE A 17 22.00 12.78 7.84
C PHE A 17 22.08 12.33 9.31
N THR A 18 20.92 12.05 9.92
CA THR A 18 20.87 11.59 11.31
C THR A 18 21.58 10.24 11.46
N THR A 19 21.33 9.30 10.55
CA THR A 19 21.99 7.99 10.54
C THR A 19 23.51 8.12 10.40
N LEU A 20 23.99 8.96 9.47
CA LEU A 20 25.41 9.22 9.28
C LEU A 20 26.05 9.88 10.51
N LEU A 21 25.38 10.85 11.12
CA LEU A 21 25.82 11.51 12.34
C LEU A 21 25.95 10.52 13.50
N PHE A 22 24.98 9.62 13.64
CA PHE A 22 25.04 8.54 14.63
C PHE A 22 26.22 7.61 14.39
N PHE A 23 26.38 7.11 13.17
CA PHE A 23 27.45 6.19 12.83
C PHE A 23 28.82 6.81 13.09
N THR A 24 29.06 8.01 12.54
CA THR A 24 30.34 8.72 12.72
C THR A 24 30.59 9.11 14.18
N GLY A 25 29.55 9.55 14.90
CA GLY A 25 29.64 9.86 16.32
C GLY A 25 29.97 8.65 17.19
N LEU A 26 29.35 7.49 16.93
CA LEU A 26 29.62 6.25 17.65
C LEU A 26 31.05 5.76 17.40
N VAL A 27 31.51 5.79 16.16
CA VAL A 27 32.90 5.44 15.81
C VAL A 27 33.87 6.39 16.52
N ALA A 28 33.63 7.71 16.48
CA ALA A 28 34.48 8.69 17.15
C ALA A 28 34.50 8.47 18.68
N ALA A 29 33.34 8.25 19.30
CA ALA A 29 33.24 7.96 20.72
C ALA A 29 33.99 6.67 21.09
N GLY A 30 33.84 5.61 20.30
CA GLY A 30 34.53 4.33 20.47
C GLY A 30 36.06 4.45 20.36
N VAL A 31 36.56 5.14 19.32
CA VAL A 31 37.99 5.41 19.14
C VAL A 31 38.56 6.24 20.29
N LEU A 32 37.84 7.27 20.75
CA LEU A 32 38.27 8.08 21.88
C LEU A 32 38.27 7.30 23.19
N ALA A 33 37.25 6.46 23.42
CA ALA A 33 37.19 5.58 24.58
C ALA A 33 38.34 4.58 24.59
N TRP A 34 38.66 3.96 23.45
CA TRP A 34 39.79 3.04 23.29
C TRP A 34 41.13 3.72 23.54
N ARG A 35 41.29 4.98 23.11
CA ARG A 35 42.47 5.82 23.41
C ARG A 35 42.51 6.36 24.86
N GLY A 36 41.63 5.89 25.75
CA GLY A 36 41.55 6.32 27.15
C GLY A 36 40.94 7.71 27.37
N LYS A 37 40.48 8.39 26.31
CA LYS A 37 39.88 9.73 26.37
C LYS A 37 38.39 9.64 26.74
N ARG A 38 38.09 9.21 27.97
CA ARG A 38 36.72 8.94 28.45
C ARG A 38 35.82 10.18 28.49
N ARG A 39 36.35 11.35 28.88
CA ARG A 39 35.57 12.61 28.97
C ARG A 39 35.00 13.05 27.61
N PRO A 40 35.80 13.20 26.53
CA PRO A 40 35.24 13.58 25.23
C PRO A 40 34.37 12.47 24.61
N ALA A 41 34.71 11.19 24.80
CA ALA A 41 33.85 10.09 24.36
C ALA A 41 32.45 10.17 25.00
N ARG A 42 32.38 10.44 26.31
CA ARG A 42 31.12 10.63 27.03
C ARG A 42 30.32 11.83 26.51
N ARG A 43 30.95 12.97 26.24
CA ARG A 43 30.27 14.15 25.69
C ARG A 43 29.67 13.88 24.30
N ILE A 44 30.37 13.13 23.44
CA ILE A 44 29.83 12.72 22.14
C ILE A 44 28.62 11.81 22.34
N ALA A 45 28.73 10.82 23.23
CA ALA A 45 27.62 9.92 23.53
C ALA A 45 26.39 10.67 24.10
N GLU A 46 26.58 11.62 25.01
CA GLU A 46 25.52 12.49 25.53
C GLU A 46 24.88 13.33 24.41
N GLY A 47 25.70 13.88 23.51
CA GLY A 47 25.20 14.59 22.32
C GLY A 47 24.36 13.71 21.40
N LEU A 48 24.78 12.47 21.15
CA LEU A 48 24.01 11.50 20.36
C LEU A 48 22.67 11.18 21.03
N VAL A 49 22.63 11.02 22.36
CA VAL A 49 21.36 10.82 23.08
C VAL A 49 20.41 11.99 22.86
N VAL A 50 20.90 13.24 22.92
CA VAL A 50 20.08 14.43 22.66
C VAL A 50 19.53 14.43 21.23
N VAL A 51 20.35 14.08 20.23
CA VAL A 51 19.90 13.96 18.83
C VAL A 51 18.83 12.86 18.69
N ALA A 52 19.02 11.69 19.31
CA ALA A 52 18.01 10.62 19.31
C ALA A 52 16.68 11.08 19.89
N LEU A 53 16.70 11.81 21.02
CA LEU A 53 15.49 12.32 21.65
C LEU A 53 14.77 13.35 20.77
N ILE A 54 15.51 14.25 20.11
CA ILE A 54 14.93 15.21 19.17
C ILE A 54 14.29 14.49 17.98
N TYR A 55 15.03 13.59 17.33
CA TYR A 55 14.54 12.85 16.16
C TYR A 55 13.34 11.95 16.52
N GLY A 56 13.45 11.20 17.62
CA GLY A 56 12.37 10.36 18.12
C GLY A 56 11.14 11.17 18.52
N GLY A 57 11.32 12.33 19.14
CA GLY A 57 10.24 13.26 19.45
C GLY A 57 9.52 13.77 18.20
N ALA A 58 10.26 14.15 17.15
CA ALA A 58 9.70 14.55 15.87
C ALA A 58 8.93 13.41 15.19
N LEU A 59 9.49 12.19 15.19
CA LEU A 59 8.85 11.00 14.65
C LEU A 59 7.50 10.76 15.33
N LEU A 60 7.48 10.73 16.67
CA LEU A 60 6.25 10.51 17.43
C LEU A 60 5.23 11.63 17.23
N ALA A 61 5.66 12.89 17.23
CA ALA A 61 4.76 14.03 17.02
C ALA A 61 4.04 13.95 15.67
N HIS A 62 4.76 13.61 14.60
CA HIS A 62 4.16 13.42 13.27
C HIS A 62 3.25 12.20 13.22
N SER A 63 3.65 11.09 13.83
CA SER A 63 2.81 9.89 13.90
C SER A 63 1.49 10.15 14.63
N PHE A 64 1.50 10.85 15.77
CA PHE A 64 0.28 11.13 16.53
C PHE A 64 -0.61 12.19 15.88
N THR A 65 -0.06 13.08 15.05
CA THR A 65 -0.85 14.09 14.32
C THR A 65 -1.39 13.57 12.99
N SER A 66 -0.88 12.44 12.51
CA SER A 66 -1.37 11.76 11.30
C SER A 66 -2.82 11.28 11.47
N ARG A 67 -3.55 11.15 10.35
CA ARG A 67 -4.97 10.74 10.33
C ARG A 67 -5.17 9.57 9.40
N ASP A 68 -6.06 8.67 9.78
CA ASP A 68 -6.50 7.62 8.87
C ASP A 68 -7.24 8.26 7.70
N ARG A 69 -6.95 7.77 6.50
CA ARG A 69 -7.61 8.22 5.27
C ARG A 69 -8.12 7.03 4.50
N ILE A 70 -9.27 7.22 3.86
CA ILE A 70 -9.87 6.23 2.98
C ILE A 70 -9.97 6.88 1.60
N LEU A 71 -9.32 6.26 0.63
CA LEU A 71 -9.31 6.65 -0.77
C LEU A 71 -10.45 5.94 -1.50
N GLU A 72 -11.25 6.71 -2.25
CA GLU A 72 -12.28 6.15 -3.11
C GLU A 72 -11.67 5.38 -4.30
N PRO A 73 -12.41 4.45 -4.92
CA PRO A 73 -12.00 3.86 -6.20
C PRO A 73 -11.60 4.96 -7.21
N GLY A 74 -10.49 4.73 -7.91
CA GLY A 74 -9.88 5.70 -8.83
C GLY A 74 -9.02 6.80 -8.20
N GLN A 75 -9.05 6.98 -6.87
CA GLN A 75 -8.12 7.90 -6.20
C GLN A 75 -6.71 7.31 -6.11
N LEU A 76 -5.72 8.18 -6.29
CA LEU A 76 -4.31 7.80 -6.39
C LEU A 76 -3.62 7.93 -5.03
N LYS A 77 -2.93 6.86 -4.61
CA LYS A 77 -1.95 6.86 -3.53
C LYS A 77 -0.56 6.84 -4.13
N TYR A 78 0.25 7.84 -3.80
CA TYR A 78 1.62 7.95 -4.30
C TYR A 78 2.60 7.31 -3.33
N PHE A 79 3.60 6.63 -3.89
CA PHE A 79 4.71 6.04 -3.16
C PHE A 79 6.02 6.64 -3.62
N CYS A 80 6.85 6.97 -2.63
CA CYS A 80 8.14 7.57 -2.86
C CYS A 80 9.21 6.50 -3.05
N GLU A 81 9.37 6.05 -4.29
CA GLU A 81 10.62 5.39 -4.68
C GLU A 81 11.78 6.39 -4.63
N ILE A 82 13.02 5.98 -4.95
CA ILE A 82 14.20 6.86 -4.98
C ILE A 82 13.93 8.18 -5.75
N ASP A 83 12.98 8.17 -6.68
CA ASP A 83 12.51 9.37 -7.38
C ASP A 83 10.99 9.70 -7.24
N CYS A 84 10.20 9.06 -6.37
CA CYS A 84 8.76 9.39 -6.11
C CYS A 84 7.76 9.44 -7.29
N HIS A 85 7.53 8.33 -8.01
CA HIS A 85 6.68 8.37 -9.21
C HIS A 85 5.55 7.35 -9.36
N LEU A 86 5.39 6.43 -8.41
CA LEU A 86 4.40 5.37 -8.55
C LEU A 86 3.13 5.73 -7.81
N ALA A 87 2.03 5.70 -8.55
CA ALA A 87 0.69 5.86 -8.02
C ALA A 87 -0.08 4.55 -8.14
N TYR A 88 -0.81 4.20 -7.07
CA TYR A 88 -1.72 3.06 -7.05
C TYR A 88 -3.15 3.56 -6.89
N SER A 89 -4.09 2.90 -7.56
CA SER A 89 -5.52 3.15 -7.39
C SER A 89 -6.32 1.86 -7.53
N VAL A 90 -7.45 1.76 -6.85
CA VAL A 90 -8.41 0.68 -7.08
C VAL A 90 -9.20 1.01 -8.33
N ALA A 91 -9.03 0.21 -9.38
CA ALA A 91 -9.71 0.37 -10.66
C ALA A 91 -11.06 -0.35 -10.68
N ALA A 92 -11.12 -1.56 -10.12
CA ALA A 92 -12.34 -2.34 -10.02
C ALA A 92 -12.29 -3.28 -8.80
N VAL A 93 -13.47 -3.69 -8.35
CA VAL A 93 -13.65 -4.73 -7.34
C VAL A 93 -14.73 -5.68 -7.82
N ARG A 94 -14.44 -6.97 -7.76
CA ARG A 94 -15.39 -8.05 -8.07
C ARG A 94 -15.38 -9.08 -6.94
N THR A 95 -16.49 -9.77 -6.77
CA THR A 95 -16.62 -10.83 -5.76
C THR A 95 -17.14 -12.11 -6.38
N ALA A 96 -16.61 -13.25 -5.94
CA ALA A 96 -17.05 -14.56 -6.43
C ALA A 96 -16.97 -15.61 -5.31
N LYS A 97 -17.90 -16.57 -5.28
CA LYS A 97 -17.81 -17.72 -4.36
C LYS A 97 -16.78 -18.75 -4.84
N THR A 98 -16.65 -18.87 -6.16
CA THR A 98 -15.75 -19.82 -6.82
C THR A 98 -14.92 -19.09 -7.89
N LEU A 99 -13.66 -19.46 -8.02
CA LEU A 99 -12.74 -18.96 -9.05
C LEU A 99 -12.12 -20.13 -9.81
N GLY A 100 -11.70 -19.88 -11.06
CA GLY A 100 -11.09 -20.88 -11.92
C GLY A 100 -12.07 -21.93 -12.45
N SER A 101 -11.54 -22.92 -13.17
CA SER A 101 -12.30 -24.03 -13.75
C SER A 101 -11.46 -25.30 -13.75
N GLY A 102 -12.09 -26.47 -13.56
CA GLY A 102 -11.38 -27.75 -13.55
C GLY A 102 -10.45 -27.90 -12.34
N GLU A 103 -9.23 -28.40 -12.56
CA GLU A 103 -8.26 -28.71 -11.49
C GLU A 103 -7.69 -27.47 -10.77
N THR A 104 -7.86 -26.28 -11.34
CA THR A 104 -7.48 -25.00 -10.72
C THR A 104 -8.64 -24.31 -10.03
N ALA A 105 -9.85 -24.91 -10.03
CA ALA A 105 -11.00 -24.30 -9.39
C ALA A 105 -10.80 -24.21 -7.86
N ALA A 106 -11.08 -23.05 -7.29
CA ALA A 106 -11.06 -22.80 -5.86
C ALA A 106 -12.42 -22.30 -5.40
N THR A 107 -12.83 -22.71 -4.19
CA THR A 107 -14.04 -22.22 -3.53
C THR A 107 -13.64 -21.45 -2.27
N ALA A 108 -14.15 -20.22 -2.13
CA ALA A 108 -13.87 -19.37 -0.98
C ALA A 108 -14.57 -19.89 0.29
N ARG A 109 -13.97 -19.65 1.45
CA ARG A 109 -14.62 -19.95 2.74
C ARG A 109 -15.85 -19.06 2.94
N GLY A 110 -15.73 -17.79 2.57
CA GLY A 110 -16.87 -16.89 2.44
C GLY A 110 -17.03 -16.44 0.99
N HIS A 111 -16.23 -15.48 0.56
CA HIS A 111 -16.20 -15.03 -0.83
C HIS A 111 -14.80 -14.55 -1.17
N PHE A 112 -14.39 -14.80 -2.41
CA PHE A 112 -13.23 -14.14 -2.96
C PHE A 112 -13.58 -12.69 -3.25
N VAL A 113 -12.79 -11.78 -2.71
CA VAL A 113 -12.75 -10.37 -3.11
C VAL A 113 -11.55 -10.21 -4.04
N ILE A 114 -11.82 -9.91 -5.30
CA ILE A 114 -10.78 -9.64 -6.30
C ILE A 114 -10.73 -8.12 -6.52
N VAL A 115 -9.60 -7.52 -6.16
CA VAL A 115 -9.37 -6.08 -6.29
C VAL A 115 -8.40 -5.84 -7.43
N SER A 116 -8.89 -5.21 -8.50
CA SER A 116 -8.07 -4.76 -9.62
C SER A 116 -7.40 -3.44 -9.26
N VAL A 117 -6.09 -3.48 -9.04
CA VAL A 117 -5.26 -2.33 -8.69
C VAL A 117 -4.51 -1.85 -9.92
N LYS A 118 -4.67 -0.58 -10.27
CA LYS A 118 -3.86 0.07 -11.29
C LYS A 118 -2.60 0.66 -10.66
N THR A 119 -1.44 0.22 -11.14
CA THR A 119 -0.14 0.85 -10.88
C THR A 119 0.19 1.76 -12.06
N TRP A 120 0.53 3.02 -11.79
CA TRP A 120 0.84 4.00 -12.81
C TRP A 120 2.11 4.75 -12.46
N PHE A 121 3.01 4.88 -13.44
CA PHE A 121 4.15 5.76 -13.36
C PHE A 121 3.73 7.14 -13.84
N ASP A 122 3.47 8.07 -12.91
CA ASP A 122 3.06 9.44 -13.22
C ASP A 122 4.23 10.29 -13.77
N PRO A 123 4.26 10.62 -15.07
CA PRO A 123 5.38 11.33 -15.68
C PRO A 123 5.48 12.79 -15.19
N ARG A 124 4.43 13.33 -14.57
CA ARG A 124 4.39 14.72 -14.06
C ARG A 124 5.20 14.90 -12.78
N THR A 125 5.44 13.80 -12.08
CA THR A 125 6.22 13.78 -10.84
C THR A 125 7.71 13.59 -11.09
N VAL A 126 8.10 13.46 -12.37
CA VAL A 126 9.47 13.13 -12.78
C VAL A 126 10.37 14.33 -13.00
N SER A 127 11.57 14.26 -12.43
CA SER A 127 12.65 15.19 -12.75
C SER A 127 12.94 15.18 -14.26
N PRO A 128 12.98 16.34 -14.94
CA PRO A 128 13.32 16.42 -16.37
C PRO A 128 14.65 15.76 -16.73
N ARG A 129 15.56 15.55 -15.76
CA ARG A 129 16.88 14.95 -15.96
C ARG A 129 16.90 13.42 -15.89
N ARG A 130 15.82 12.78 -15.44
CA ARG A 130 15.77 11.31 -15.28
C ARG A 130 15.83 10.54 -16.59
N GLY A 131 15.23 11.09 -17.65
CA GLY A 131 15.02 10.39 -18.91
C GLY A 131 13.99 9.26 -18.83
N ASN A 132 13.96 8.40 -19.85
CA ASN A 132 12.92 7.38 -20.07
C ASN A 132 13.26 5.98 -19.50
N GLY A 133 14.11 5.91 -18.46
CA GLY A 133 14.50 4.65 -17.82
C GLY A 133 13.33 3.94 -17.14
N THR A 134 13.40 2.62 -16.96
CA THR A 134 12.38 1.89 -16.18
C THR A 134 12.54 2.16 -14.68
N LEU A 135 11.47 1.94 -13.93
CA LEU A 135 11.42 1.97 -12.47
C LEU A 135 10.75 0.67 -12.00
N SER A 136 11.46 -0.11 -11.20
CA SER A 136 10.90 -1.28 -10.52
C SER A 136 10.33 -0.83 -9.17
N PRO A 137 9.05 -1.08 -8.89
CA PRO A 137 8.48 -0.80 -7.57
C PRO A 137 9.19 -1.56 -6.45
N ASN A 138 9.40 -0.93 -5.29
CA ASN A 138 9.83 -1.64 -4.08
C ASN A 138 8.77 -2.67 -3.63
N PRO A 139 9.17 -3.68 -2.84
CA PRO A 139 8.24 -4.64 -2.23
C PRO A 139 7.08 -3.96 -1.50
N ARG A 140 5.88 -4.56 -1.59
CA ARG A 140 4.65 -4.03 -1.01
C ARG A 140 4.05 -4.99 0.00
N ILE A 141 3.65 -4.44 1.15
CA ILE A 141 2.72 -5.09 2.06
C ILE A 141 1.32 -4.88 1.50
N ILE A 142 0.63 -5.97 1.19
CA ILE A 142 -0.73 -5.99 0.66
C ILE A 142 -1.62 -6.76 1.62
N ARG A 143 -2.68 -6.13 2.12
CA ARG A 143 -3.69 -6.81 2.95
C ARG A 143 -5.03 -6.10 2.93
N VAL A 144 -6.09 -6.86 3.11
CA VAL A 144 -7.43 -6.32 3.40
C VAL A 144 -7.65 -6.32 4.91
N GLU A 145 -8.26 -5.27 5.42
CA GLU A 145 -8.73 -5.21 6.80
C GLU A 145 -10.26 -5.06 6.80
N ASP A 146 -10.95 -5.83 7.64
CA ASP A 146 -12.40 -5.69 7.83
C ASP A 146 -12.75 -4.60 8.88
N GLY A 147 -14.04 -4.30 9.02
CA GLY A 147 -14.52 -3.32 10.02
C GLY A 147 -14.18 -3.66 11.48
N THR A 148 -13.74 -4.89 11.77
CA THR A 148 -13.31 -5.32 13.12
C THR A 148 -11.80 -5.19 13.34
N GLY A 149 -11.05 -4.76 12.33
CA GLY A 149 -9.59 -4.65 12.38
C GLY A 149 -8.86 -5.95 12.06
N ARG A 150 -9.55 -7.00 11.62
CA ARG A 150 -8.91 -8.27 11.25
C ARG A 150 -8.32 -8.15 9.85
N ALA A 151 -7.04 -8.48 9.74
CA ALA A 151 -6.31 -8.46 8.48
C ALA A 151 -6.35 -9.82 7.74
N TYR A 152 -6.43 -9.76 6.42
CA TYR A 152 -6.42 -10.88 5.49
C TYR A 152 -5.34 -10.62 4.44
N SER A 153 -4.41 -11.57 4.29
CA SER A 153 -3.42 -11.55 3.21
C SER A 153 -4.07 -11.98 1.89
N VAL A 154 -3.33 -11.79 0.80
CA VAL A 154 -3.67 -12.36 -0.50
C VAL A 154 -3.82 -13.89 -0.37
N SER A 155 -4.80 -14.48 -1.05
CA SER A 155 -5.12 -15.92 -1.01
C SER A 155 -4.31 -16.67 -2.07
N PRO A 156 -3.39 -17.57 -1.68
CA PRO A 156 -2.63 -18.38 -2.63
C PRO A 156 -3.52 -19.27 -3.50
N GLU A 157 -4.60 -19.81 -2.93
CA GLU A 157 -5.56 -20.64 -3.66
C GLU A 157 -6.35 -19.82 -4.69
N GLY A 158 -6.80 -18.63 -4.30
CA GLY A 158 -7.48 -17.69 -5.18
C GLY A 158 -6.57 -17.20 -6.32
N GLU A 159 -5.31 -16.88 -6.02
CA GLU A 159 -4.31 -16.53 -7.03
C GLU A 159 -4.02 -17.69 -7.98
N LYS A 160 -3.84 -18.90 -7.46
CA LYS A 160 -3.64 -20.10 -8.30
C LYS A 160 -4.84 -20.36 -9.21
N ALA A 161 -6.06 -20.13 -8.72
CA ALA A 161 -7.28 -20.27 -9.51
C ALA A 161 -7.40 -19.21 -10.62
N LEU A 162 -6.80 -18.04 -10.42
CA LEU A 162 -6.75 -16.92 -11.36
C LEU A 162 -5.49 -16.92 -12.25
N ALA A 163 -4.47 -17.71 -11.89
CA ALA A 163 -3.17 -17.80 -12.53
C ALA A 163 -3.19 -18.14 -14.04
N PRO A 164 -4.16 -18.94 -14.57
CA PRO A 164 -4.27 -19.17 -16.01
C PRO A 164 -4.52 -17.89 -16.83
N GLU A 165 -4.93 -16.80 -16.18
CA GLU A 165 -5.26 -15.52 -16.82
C GLU A 165 -4.14 -14.46 -16.64
N PHE A 166 -3.33 -14.51 -15.56
CA PHE A 166 -2.36 -13.44 -15.24
C PHE A 166 -1.01 -13.86 -14.59
N GLY A 167 -0.78 -15.14 -14.29
CA GLY A 167 0.51 -15.66 -13.75
C GLY A 167 0.80 -15.37 -12.26
N PRO A 168 1.64 -16.20 -11.56
CA PRO A 168 1.64 -16.29 -10.09
C PRO A 168 2.66 -15.43 -9.32
N GLU A 169 3.63 -14.77 -9.97
CA GLU A 169 4.71 -14.07 -9.24
C GLU A 169 4.71 -12.55 -9.47
N ALA A 170 4.14 -11.87 -8.45
CA ALA A 170 4.29 -10.49 -8.02
C ALA A 170 4.11 -9.37 -9.08
N LEU A 171 2.92 -9.29 -9.61
CA LEU A 171 2.53 -8.27 -10.58
C LEU A 171 2.71 -6.81 -10.11
N LEU A 172 2.88 -6.52 -8.80
CA LEU A 172 3.22 -5.18 -8.30
C LEU A 172 4.71 -4.78 -8.39
N HIS A 173 5.63 -5.67 -8.82
CA HIS A 173 7.05 -5.33 -9.02
C HIS A 173 7.42 -5.10 -10.49
N ARG A 174 6.45 -5.18 -11.42
CA ARG A 174 6.73 -5.07 -12.84
C ARG A 174 7.33 -3.70 -13.15
N PRO A 175 8.49 -3.64 -13.84
CA PRO A 175 9.10 -2.37 -14.21
C PRO A 175 8.17 -1.55 -15.11
N LEU A 176 8.17 -0.23 -14.91
CA LEU A 176 7.39 0.74 -15.67
C LEU A 176 8.31 1.83 -16.21
N ARG A 177 8.05 2.31 -17.43
CA ARG A 177 8.59 3.58 -17.93
C ARG A 177 7.66 4.74 -17.57
N PRO A 178 8.16 6.00 -17.57
CA PRO A 178 7.31 7.17 -17.37
C PRO A 178 6.06 7.15 -18.28
N GLY A 179 4.88 7.33 -17.68
CA GLY A 179 3.60 7.29 -18.39
C GLY A 179 2.95 5.91 -18.49
N GLU A 180 3.70 4.83 -18.33
CA GLU A 180 3.16 3.48 -18.40
C GLU A 180 2.30 3.14 -17.17
N SER A 181 1.34 2.24 -17.35
CA SER A 181 0.56 1.65 -16.26
C SER A 181 0.24 0.19 -16.53
N TYR A 182 -0.14 -0.53 -15.48
CA TYR A 182 -0.74 -1.85 -15.57
C TYR A 182 -1.79 -2.04 -14.49
N THR A 183 -2.62 -3.06 -14.68
CA THR A 183 -3.59 -3.50 -13.69
C THR A 183 -3.19 -4.88 -13.19
N THR A 184 -3.34 -5.07 -11.89
CA THR A 184 -3.08 -6.32 -11.18
C THR A 184 -4.32 -6.70 -10.40
N ASP A 185 -4.75 -7.95 -10.53
CA ASP A 185 -5.83 -8.50 -9.72
C ASP A 185 -5.27 -9.15 -8.46
N LEU A 186 -5.69 -8.64 -7.31
CA LEU A 186 -5.33 -9.15 -5.99
C LEU A 186 -6.53 -9.92 -5.43
N VAL A 187 -6.34 -11.18 -5.06
CA VAL A 187 -7.42 -12.06 -4.60
C VAL A 187 -7.34 -12.27 -3.09
N PHE A 188 -8.43 -12.03 -2.37
CA PHE A 188 -8.53 -12.24 -0.93
C PHE A 188 -9.70 -13.16 -0.62
N ASP A 189 -9.54 -14.13 0.28
CA ASP A 189 -10.66 -14.96 0.78
C ASP A 189 -11.15 -14.40 2.12
N LEU A 190 -12.33 -13.77 2.10
CA LEU A 190 -12.96 -13.19 3.27
C LEU A 190 -14.12 -14.08 3.75
N PRO A 191 -14.30 -14.25 5.07
CA PRO A 191 -15.51 -14.86 5.62
C PRO A 191 -16.78 -14.10 5.21
N GLU A 192 -17.94 -14.76 5.26
CA GLU A 192 -19.23 -14.09 5.02
C GLU A 192 -19.54 -13.06 6.11
N GLY A 193 -20.36 -12.05 5.76
CA GLY A 193 -20.81 -11.02 6.70
C GLY A 193 -19.73 -10.03 7.16
N LYS A 194 -18.59 -9.95 6.46
CA LYS A 194 -17.56 -8.95 6.76
C LYS A 194 -17.91 -7.60 6.16
N GLU A 195 -18.16 -6.64 7.03
CA GLU A 195 -18.53 -5.28 6.65
C GLU A 195 -17.30 -4.39 6.41
N SER A 196 -17.49 -3.42 5.51
CA SER A 196 -16.54 -2.33 5.22
C SER A 196 -15.08 -2.76 5.00
N PRO A 197 -14.80 -3.75 4.12
CA PRO A 197 -13.42 -4.12 3.82
C PRO A 197 -12.67 -2.93 3.21
N ARG A 198 -11.41 -2.80 3.59
CA ARG A 198 -10.51 -1.77 3.08
C ARG A 198 -9.14 -2.35 2.77
N LEU A 199 -8.57 -1.94 1.64
CA LEU A 199 -7.28 -2.42 1.17
C LEU A 199 -6.15 -1.52 1.68
N LEU A 200 -5.12 -2.12 2.28
CA LEU A 200 -3.83 -1.49 2.50
C LEU A 200 -2.85 -1.98 1.45
N ILE A 201 -2.24 -1.02 0.77
CA ILE A 201 -0.98 -1.20 0.06
C ILE A 201 0.01 -0.28 0.78
N SER A 202 1.11 -0.81 1.29
CA SER A 202 2.17 -0.04 1.94
C SER A 202 3.55 -0.59 1.59
N GLU A 203 4.63 0.13 1.92
CA GLU A 203 5.99 -0.29 1.58
C GLU A 203 6.54 -1.35 2.54
N ASP A 204 7.14 -2.42 2.00
CA ASP A 204 7.82 -3.44 2.80
C ASP A 204 9.33 -3.19 2.82
N ILE A 205 9.74 -2.13 3.55
CA ILE A 205 11.15 -1.76 3.73
C ILE A 205 11.47 -1.63 5.23
N PRO A 206 12.62 -2.13 5.69
CA PRO A 206 12.95 -2.21 7.11
C PRO A 206 13.24 -0.84 7.77
N GLU A 207 13.61 0.17 6.98
CA GLU A 207 13.90 1.52 7.48
C GLU A 207 12.63 2.36 7.70
N ALA A 208 11.52 2.01 7.03
CA ALA A 208 10.28 2.76 7.06
C ALA A 208 9.74 3.10 8.47
N PRO A 209 9.85 2.23 9.49
CA PRO A 209 9.44 2.57 10.86
C PRO A 209 10.16 3.76 11.47
N PHE A 210 11.36 4.10 10.97
CA PHE A 210 12.24 5.13 11.50
C PHE A 210 12.21 6.43 10.69
N ILE A 211 11.55 6.47 9.54
CA ILE A 211 11.46 7.68 8.70
C ILE A 211 10.32 8.55 9.23
N VAL A 212 10.53 9.83 9.49
CA VAL A 212 9.47 10.74 10.00
C VAL A 212 8.36 10.90 8.94
N SER A 213 7.08 10.92 9.35
CA SER A 213 5.92 11.06 8.42
C SER A 213 5.76 9.94 7.37
N HIS A 214 6.49 8.85 7.48
CA HIS A 214 6.30 7.70 6.61
C HIS A 214 5.04 6.93 7.05
N GLU A 215 4.29 6.36 6.12
CA GLU A 215 3.05 5.66 6.48
C GLU A 215 3.31 4.49 7.44
N ASN A 216 4.48 3.86 7.31
CA ASN A 216 4.92 2.75 8.15
C ASN A 216 5.73 3.17 9.40
N SER A 217 5.86 4.46 9.69
CA SER A 217 6.42 4.92 10.97
C SER A 217 5.61 4.41 12.15
N LEU A 218 6.28 4.22 13.29
CA LEU A 218 5.62 3.81 14.54
C LEU A 218 4.45 4.75 14.87
N PHE A 219 3.27 4.18 15.12
CA PHE A 219 2.01 4.87 15.43
C PHE A 219 1.41 5.74 14.32
N HIS A 220 2.02 5.81 13.14
CA HIS A 220 1.47 6.57 12.03
C HIS A 220 0.19 5.91 11.51
N LYS A 221 -0.83 6.74 11.27
CA LYS A 221 -2.12 6.33 10.74
C LYS A 221 -2.01 5.97 9.25
N LYS A 222 -2.92 5.13 8.77
CA LYS A 222 -2.80 4.49 7.47
C LYS A 222 -3.71 5.12 6.43
N ILE A 223 -3.29 5.00 5.18
CA ILE A 223 -4.06 5.41 4.01
C ILE A 223 -4.56 4.15 3.33
N TRP A 224 -5.86 3.95 3.43
CA TRP A 224 -6.58 2.80 2.92
C TRP A 224 -7.23 3.11 1.59
N PHE A 225 -7.45 2.11 0.75
CA PHE A 225 -8.41 2.19 -0.34
C PHE A 225 -9.73 1.57 0.10
N ARG A 226 -10.84 2.22 -0.25
CA ARG A 226 -12.17 1.64 -0.08
C ARG A 226 -12.34 0.48 -1.05
N ILE A 227 -12.82 -0.64 -0.53
CA ILE A 227 -13.34 -1.74 -1.34
C ILE A 227 -14.86 -1.59 -1.30
N PRO A 228 -15.52 -1.22 -2.42
CA PRO A 228 -16.97 -1.15 -2.47
C PRO A 228 -17.56 -2.51 -2.13
N THR A 229 -18.51 -2.54 -1.20
CA THR A 229 -19.33 -3.72 -0.98
C THR A 229 -20.23 -3.91 -2.21
N PRO A 230 -20.35 -5.13 -2.76
CA PRO A 230 -21.27 -5.37 -3.87
C PRO A 230 -22.70 -4.94 -3.49
N PRO A 231 -23.46 -4.33 -4.41
CA PRO A 231 -24.87 -4.06 -4.18
C PRO A 231 -25.62 -5.39 -4.07
N GLY A 232 -25.95 -5.82 -2.84
CA GLY A 232 -26.65 -7.08 -2.60
C GLY A 232 -26.64 -7.59 -1.16
N SER A 233 -25.85 -7.02 -0.26
CA SER A 233 -25.80 -7.42 1.17
C SER A 233 -26.74 -6.65 2.09
N ASP A 234 -27.75 -5.96 1.56
CA ASP A 234 -28.81 -5.37 2.37
C ASP A 234 -29.95 -6.40 2.56
N PRO A 235 -30.10 -7.03 3.74
CA PRO A 235 -31.15 -8.02 3.98
C PRO A 235 -32.56 -7.44 3.85
N LEU A 236 -32.71 -6.11 3.81
CA LEU A 236 -34.01 -5.45 3.68
C LEU A 236 -34.50 -5.28 2.23
N ARG A 237 -33.68 -5.59 1.21
CA ARG A 237 -34.05 -5.39 -0.21
C ARG A 237 -34.46 -6.66 -0.96
N GLN A 238 -34.34 -7.83 -0.35
CA GLN A 238 -34.69 -9.11 -1.00
C GLN A 238 -36.17 -9.53 -0.84
N SER A 239 -37.00 -8.80 -0.08
CA SER A 239 -38.43 -9.18 0.08
C SER A 239 -39.40 -8.50 -0.89
N GLY A 240 -38.92 -7.87 -1.98
CA GLY A 240 -39.71 -6.90 -2.74
C GLY A 240 -39.85 -7.11 -4.25
N ALA A 241 -39.55 -8.28 -4.81
CA ALA A 241 -39.68 -8.50 -6.25
C ALA A 241 -40.10 -9.92 -6.62
N GLU A 242 -41.29 -10.31 -6.18
CA GLU A 242 -42.07 -11.36 -6.83
C GLU A 242 -43.36 -10.72 -7.35
N GLY A 243 -43.41 -10.48 -8.65
CA GLY A 243 -44.44 -9.68 -9.32
C GLY A 243 -44.41 -9.86 -10.83
N THR A 244 -44.79 -11.06 -11.25
CA THR A 244 -45.45 -11.43 -12.51
C THR A 244 -45.76 -10.31 -13.53
N GLY A 245 -45.22 -10.44 -14.76
CA GLY A 245 -45.70 -9.71 -15.95
C GLY A 245 -44.87 -9.98 -17.21
N PRO A 246 -45.47 -10.12 -18.42
CA PRO A 246 -45.05 -11.15 -19.38
C PRO A 246 -44.12 -10.71 -20.52
N LEU A 247 -43.53 -11.75 -21.13
CA LEU A 247 -42.87 -11.85 -22.43
C LEU A 247 -43.31 -10.79 -23.47
N ARG A 248 -42.33 -10.11 -24.08
CA ARG A 248 -42.46 -9.57 -25.44
C ARG A 248 -41.30 -10.05 -26.32
N LEU A 249 -41.68 -10.76 -27.38
CA LEU A 249 -40.87 -11.11 -28.54
C LEU A 249 -40.61 -9.89 -29.43
N ALA A 250 -39.44 -9.95 -30.09
CA ALA A 250 -39.08 -9.41 -31.40
C ALA A 250 -39.02 -7.88 -31.61
N SER A 251 -37.84 -7.38 -32.00
CA SER A 251 -37.55 -7.14 -33.43
C SER A 251 -36.10 -6.70 -33.65
N LEU A 252 -35.50 -7.27 -34.71
CA LEU A 252 -34.35 -6.74 -35.46
C LEU A 252 -34.57 -5.26 -35.84
N VAL A 253 -33.49 -4.50 -35.98
CA VAL A 253 -33.09 -3.81 -37.23
C VAL A 253 -31.69 -3.22 -37.04
N ALA A 254 -30.88 -3.41 -38.08
CA ALA A 254 -29.54 -2.87 -38.27
C ALA A 254 -29.55 -1.36 -38.56
N PHE A 255 -28.48 -0.67 -38.17
CA PHE A 255 -27.61 0.17 -39.01
C PHE A 255 -26.29 0.43 -38.27
#